data_AF-A0A432HAP7-F1
#
_entry.id   AF-A0A432HAP7-F1
#
_cell.length_a   1.000
_cell.length_b   1.000
_cell.length_c   1.000
_cell.angle_alpha   90.00
_cell.angle_beta   90.00
_cell.angle_gamma   90.00
#
_symmetry.space_group_name_H-M   'P 1'
#
loop_
_entity.id
_entity.type
_entity.pdbx_description
1 polymer ?
#
loop_
_entity_poly.entity_id
_entity_poly.type
_entity_poly.pdbx_seq_one_letter_code
_entity_poly.pdbx_strand_id
1 'polypeptide(L)'
;MILSLFIIGAGRGPLQKYNLQPLARLVKKRMDAGNCVAYIGAYHGEFQFLGRLKRPLVMLKGSRFKEYLKEHPDCLAIDTLRIKPGRNLEKEAFLYIQPFREERIIFMVKGRTYLKYFSGGG
;
A
#
# COMPACT_ATOMS: atom_id res chain seq x y z
N MET A 1 -20.76 10.24 -7.61
CA MET A 1 -20.76 8.76 -7.46
C MET A 1 -19.35 8.27 -7.20
N ILE A 2 -19.00 7.94 -5.96
CA ILE A 2 -17.69 7.34 -5.65
C ILE A 2 -17.86 5.83 -5.73
N LEU A 3 -17.35 5.23 -6.81
CA LEU A 3 -17.34 3.78 -7.00
C LEU A 3 -16.28 3.17 -6.06
N SER A 4 -16.70 2.81 -4.85
CA SER A 4 -15.90 2.05 -3.90
C SER A 4 -15.86 0.59 -4.34
N LEU A 5 -14.86 0.25 -5.15
CA LEU A 5 -14.63 -1.11 -5.62
C LEU A 5 -13.89 -1.91 -4.53
N PHE A 6 -14.65 -2.58 -3.66
CA PHE A 6 -14.11 -3.59 -2.75
C PHE A 6 -13.94 -4.90 -3.51
N ILE A 7 -12.73 -5.17 -4.02
CA ILE A 7 -12.41 -6.51 -4.54
C ILE A 7 -11.96 -7.38 -3.35
N ILE A 8 -12.89 -8.15 -2.80
CA ILE A 8 -12.57 -9.26 -1.90
C ILE A 8 -12.12 -10.42 -2.81
N GLY A 9 -10.81 -10.58 -2.97
CA GLY A 9 -10.23 -11.71 -3.70
C GLY A 9 -10.47 -13.02 -2.96
N ALA A 10 -11.51 -13.75 -3.36
CA ALA A 10 -11.80 -15.10 -2.88
C ALA A 10 -10.91 -16.10 -3.63
N GLY A 11 -9.84 -16.54 -2.98
CA GLY A 11 -9.20 -17.76 -3.40
C GLY A 11 -8.10 -18.24 -2.44
N ARG A 12 -8.31 -19.46 -1.96
CA ARG A 12 -7.49 -20.10 -0.93
C ARG A 12 -6.43 -20.96 -1.62
N GLY A 13 -5.34 -20.35 -2.06
CA GLY A 13 -4.15 -21.05 -2.54
C GLY A 13 -2.87 -20.32 -2.13
N PRO A 14 -1.74 -21.03 -1.89
CA PRO A 14 -0.48 -20.42 -1.42
C PRO A 14 0.07 -19.33 -2.36
N LEU A 15 -0.25 -19.42 -3.66
CA LEU A 15 0.11 -18.43 -4.68
C LEU A 15 -0.62 -17.08 -4.55
N GLN A 16 -1.80 -17.02 -3.94
CA GLN A 16 -2.57 -15.76 -3.86
C GLN A 16 -1.97 -14.74 -2.90
N LYS A 17 -1.22 -15.19 -1.89
CA LYS A 17 -0.49 -14.31 -0.97
C LYS A 17 0.65 -13.53 -1.64
N TYR A 18 1.08 -13.95 -2.83
CA TYR A 18 2.18 -13.33 -3.59
C TYR A 18 1.72 -12.55 -4.81
N ASN A 19 0.45 -12.66 -5.19
CA ASN A 19 -0.04 -11.95 -6.37
C ASN A 19 -0.18 -10.45 -6.06
N LEU A 20 0.81 -9.67 -6.49
CA LEU A 20 0.81 -8.21 -6.41
C LEU A 20 0.09 -7.55 -7.59
N GLN A 21 -0.38 -8.30 -8.60
CA GLN A 21 -1.03 -7.70 -9.76
C GLN A 21 -2.24 -6.81 -9.40
N PRO A 22 -3.15 -7.19 -8.48
CA PRO A 22 -4.29 -6.33 -8.17
C PRO A 22 -3.85 -5.01 -7.57
N LEU A 23 -2.88 -5.03 -6.64
CA LEU A 23 -2.28 -3.83 -6.08
C LEU A 23 -1.53 -3.02 -7.14
N ALA A 24 -0.76 -3.66 -8.03
CA ALA A 24 -0.03 -2.99 -9.11
C ALA A 24 -0.98 -2.26 -10.09
N ARG A 25 -2.12 -2.88 -10.43
CA ARG A 25 -3.16 -2.23 -11.25
C ARG A 25 -3.79 -1.05 -10.51
N LEU A 26 -4.03 -1.17 -9.21
CA LEU A 26 -4.52 -0.06 -8.40
C LEU A 26 -3.49 1.08 -8.36
N VAL A 27 -2.21 0.78 -8.16
CA VAL A 27 -1.11 1.77 -8.21
C VAL A 27 -1.12 2.50 -9.55
N LYS A 28 -1.16 1.77 -10.67
CA LYS A 28 -1.30 2.35 -12.00
C LYS A 28 -2.48 3.31 -12.07
N LYS A 29 -3.68 2.84 -11.71
CA LYS A 29 -4.91 3.65 -11.77
C LYS A 29 -4.79 4.93 -10.94
N ARG A 30 -4.19 4.86 -9.75
CA ARG A 30 -4.01 6.03 -8.88
C ARG A 30 -2.99 7.01 -9.45
N MET A 31 -1.87 6.51 -9.97
CA MET A 31 -0.82 7.34 -10.56
C MET A 31 -1.25 8.00 -11.88
N ASP A 32 -2.01 7.28 -12.71
CA ASP A 32 -2.62 7.81 -13.95
C ASP A 32 -3.65 8.91 -13.64
N ALA A 33 -4.34 8.81 -12.49
CA ALA A 33 -5.25 9.85 -11.99
C ALA A 33 -4.52 11.00 -11.25
N GLY A 34 -3.20 11.13 -11.39
CA GLY A 34 -2.42 12.22 -10.81
C GLY A 34 -2.03 12.05 -9.34
N ASN A 35 -2.38 10.94 -8.69
CA ASN A 35 -1.99 10.73 -7.29
C ASN A 35 -0.49 10.43 -7.18
N CYS A 36 0.12 10.96 -6.13
CA CYS A 36 1.41 10.50 -5.64
C CYS A 36 1.23 9.15 -4.91
N VAL A 37 2.14 8.22 -5.14
CA VAL A 37 2.18 6.91 -4.45
C VAL A 37 3.59 6.68 -3.94
N ALA A 38 3.71 6.48 -2.63
CA ALA A 38 4.95 6.19 -1.93
C ALA A 38 4.92 4.76 -1.36
N TYR A 39 6.01 4.03 -1.54
CA TYR A 39 6.22 2.68 -1.02
C TYR A 39 7.37 2.69 -0.01
N ILE A 40 7.17 2.06 1.14
CA ILE A 40 8.21 1.84 2.13
C ILE A 40 8.80 0.42 2.02
N GLY A 41 10.13 0.34 1.93
CA GLY A 41 10.87 -0.93 1.97
C GLY A 41 11.78 -1.15 0.77
N ALA A 42 12.26 -2.38 0.63
CA ALA A 42 13.01 -2.81 -0.55
C ALA A 42 12.01 -3.04 -1.69
N TYR A 43 12.12 -2.23 -2.73
CA TYR A 43 11.33 -2.33 -3.96
C TYR A 43 12.22 -2.92 -5.05
N HIS A 44 11.78 -4.01 -5.69
CA HIS A 44 12.52 -4.66 -6.78
C HIS A 44 11.86 -4.42 -8.14
N GLY A 45 10.98 -3.43 -8.25
CA GLY A 45 10.30 -3.09 -9.50
C GLY A 45 9.01 -3.87 -9.75
N GLU A 46 8.51 -4.64 -8.78
CA GLU A 46 7.33 -5.49 -8.98
C GLU A 46 6.13 -4.68 -9.47
N PHE A 47 5.88 -3.50 -8.91
CA PHE A 47 4.80 -2.62 -9.37
C PHE A 47 5.09 -2.01 -10.74
N GLN A 48 6.35 -1.66 -11.05
CA GLN A 48 6.77 -1.12 -12.35
C GLN A 48 6.40 -2.10 -13.46
N PHE A 49 6.77 -3.37 -13.31
CA PHE A 49 6.54 -4.41 -14.31
C PHE A 49 5.09 -4.88 -14.31
N LEU A 50 4.55 -5.31 -13.16
CA LEU A 50 3.19 -5.86 -13.09
C LEU A 50 2.12 -4.81 -13.41
N GLY A 51 2.37 -3.57 -13.03
CA GLY A 51 1.48 -2.44 -13.26
C GLY A 51 1.72 -1.74 -14.59
N ARG A 52 2.84 -1.97 -15.29
CA ARG A 52 3.27 -1.19 -16.46
C ARG A 52 3.20 0.33 -16.19
N LEU A 53 3.83 0.74 -15.09
CA LEU A 53 3.77 2.15 -14.66
C LEU A 53 4.52 3.03 -15.67
N LYS A 54 3.94 4.18 -16.01
CA LYS A 54 4.56 5.15 -16.94
C LYS A 54 5.73 5.91 -16.31
N ARG A 55 5.73 6.02 -14.99
CA ARG A 55 6.75 6.71 -14.18
C ARG A 55 7.00 5.89 -12.91
N PRO A 56 8.21 5.95 -12.33
CA PRO A 56 8.49 5.28 -11.06
C PRO A 56 7.60 5.88 -9.95
N LEU A 57 7.21 5.03 -9.01
CA LEU A 57 6.64 5.46 -7.73
C LEU A 57 7.74 5.90 -6.77
N VAL A 58 7.37 6.62 -5.72
CA VAL A 58 8.33 7.10 -4.72
C VAL A 58 8.71 5.95 -3.80
N MET A 59 9.98 5.54 -3.81
CA MET A 59 10.48 4.51 -2.90
C MET A 59 11.30 5.18 -1.80
N LEU A 60 10.93 4.94 -0.54
CA LEU A 60 11.67 5.44 0.61
C LEU A 60 11.86 4.34 1.65
N LYS A 61 12.79 4.56 2.58
CA LYS A 61 13.09 3.64 3.67
C LYS A 61 13.06 4.39 4.99
N GLY A 62 12.68 3.69 6.07
CA GLY A 62 12.81 4.18 7.44
C GLY A 62 12.15 5.54 7.69
N SER A 63 12.86 6.44 8.36
CA SER A 63 12.35 7.77 8.74
C SER A 63 11.99 8.65 7.54
N ARG A 64 12.76 8.55 6.43
CA ARG A 64 12.53 9.34 5.22
C ARG A 64 11.14 9.13 4.62
N PHE A 65 10.57 7.93 4.75
CA PHE A 65 9.19 7.69 4.33
C PHE A 65 8.20 8.52 5.14
N LYS A 66 8.38 8.59 6.46
CA LYS A 66 7.51 9.37 7.35
C LYS A 66 7.69 10.87 7.12
N GLU A 67 8.92 11.33 6.96
CA GLU A 67 9.24 12.73 6.61
C GLU A 67 8.55 13.13 5.32
N TYR A 68 8.69 12.33 4.27
CA TYR A 68 8.02 12.57 2.98
C TYR A 68 6.50 12.62 3.10
N LEU A 69 5.89 11.75 3.90
CA LEU A 69 4.44 11.79 4.11
C LEU A 69 3.98 13.00 4.94
N LYS A 70 4.84 13.61 5.76
CA LYS A 70 4.52 14.87 6.44
C LYS A 70 4.48 16.03 5.45
N GLU A 71 5.41 16.04 4.51
CA GLU A 71 5.48 17.03 3.43
C GLU A 71 4.39 16.79 2.36
N HIS A 72 3.98 15.54 2.18
CA HIS A 72 2.98 15.12 1.20
C HIS A 72 1.88 14.24 1.80
N PRO A 73 1.02 14.81 2.67
CA PRO A 73 0.00 14.06 3.41
C PRO A 73 -1.12 13.46 2.54
N ASP A 74 -1.23 13.90 1.28
CA ASP A 74 -2.16 13.38 0.28
C ASP A 74 -1.58 12.27 -0.59
N CYS A 75 -0.27 12.01 -0.54
CA CYS A 75 0.32 10.83 -1.17
C CYS A 75 -0.31 9.56 -0.62
N LEU A 76 -0.49 8.55 -1.46
CA LEU A 76 -0.89 7.22 -1.02
C LEU A 76 0.33 6.48 -0.50
N ALA A 77 0.20 5.87 0.68
CA ALA A 77 1.26 5.11 1.33
C ALA A 77 1.00 3.61 1.14
N ILE A 78 2.02 2.88 0.68
CA ILE A 78 2.04 1.42 0.62
C ILE A 78 3.11 0.91 1.56
N ASP A 79 2.74 -0.01 2.45
CA ASP A 79 3.62 -0.62 3.43
C ASP A 79 3.28 -2.11 3.58
N THR A 80 4.29 -2.86 4.04
CA THR A 80 4.17 -4.26 4.43
C THR A 80 4.39 -4.39 5.94
N LEU A 81 3.35 -4.73 6.69
CA LEU A 81 3.44 -4.90 8.14
C LEU A 81 3.07 -6.31 8.57
N ARG A 82 3.73 -6.82 9.62
CA ARG A 82 3.28 -8.03 10.31
C ARG A 82 2.01 -7.70 11.10
N ILE A 83 0.98 -8.54 10.96
CA ILE A 83 -0.22 -8.39 11.79
C ILE A 83 0.19 -8.69 13.23
N LYS A 84 0.10 -7.70 14.13
CA LYS A 84 0.22 -7.93 15.57
C LYS A 84 -1.19 -8.16 16.13
N PRO A 85 -1.41 -9.23 16.93
CA PRO A 85 -2.67 -9.42 17.65
C PRO A 85 -3.03 -8.16 18.46
N GLY A 86 -4.29 -7.76 18.44
CA GLY A 86 -4.80 -6.61 19.22
C GLY A 86 -4.62 -5.23 18.56
N ARG A 87 -3.98 -5.11 17.39
CA ARG A 87 -3.97 -3.85 16.64
C ARG A 87 -5.33 -3.66 15.95
N ASN A 88 -6.18 -2.81 16.52
CA ASN A 88 -7.45 -2.45 15.88
C ASN A 88 -7.16 -1.52 14.68
N LEU A 89 -7.25 -2.10 13.49
CA LEU A 89 -7.07 -1.40 12.23
C LEU A 89 -8.46 -1.01 11.74
N GLU A 90 -8.80 0.29 11.82
CA GLU A 90 -10.05 0.79 11.25
C GLU A 90 -10.10 0.43 9.76
N LYS A 91 -11.00 -0.50 9.38
CA LYS A 91 -11.06 -1.02 8.00
C LYS A 91 -11.30 0.09 6.97
N GLU A 92 -11.99 1.15 7.36
CA GLU A 92 -12.30 2.33 6.53
C GLU A 92 -11.07 3.17 6.19
N ALA A 93 -9.97 3.03 6.95
CA ALA A 93 -8.73 3.73 6.66
C ALA A 93 -8.01 3.15 5.42
N PHE A 94 -8.32 1.91 5.04
CA PHE A 94 -7.66 1.19 3.96
C PHE A 94 -8.32 1.43 2.61
N LEU A 95 -7.50 1.86 1.65
CA LEU A 95 -7.86 1.85 0.23
C LEU A 95 -7.64 0.47 -0.39
N TYR A 96 -6.74 -0.32 0.20
CA TYR A 96 -6.43 -1.69 -0.20
C TYR A 96 -5.76 -2.41 0.95
N ILE A 97 -6.03 -3.71 1.08
CA ILE A 97 -5.29 -4.60 1.98
C ILE A 97 -5.36 -6.03 1.41
N GLN A 98 -4.25 -6.75 1.47
CA GLN A 98 -4.23 -8.19 1.21
C GLN A 98 -3.20 -8.88 2.11
N PRO A 99 -3.37 -10.18 2.38
CA PRO A 99 -2.29 -11.01 2.91
C PRO A 99 -1.06 -10.96 2.00
N PHE A 100 0.13 -10.90 2.61
CA PHE A 100 1.41 -10.82 1.92
C PHE A 100 2.45 -11.58 2.72
N ARG A 101 3.22 -12.51 2.13
CA ARG A 101 4.35 -13.24 2.76
C ARG A 101 4.22 -13.56 4.26
N GLU A 102 4.14 -14.85 4.61
CA GLU A 102 4.04 -15.31 6.01
C GLU A 102 2.81 -14.71 6.70
N GLU A 103 3.02 -13.96 7.79
CA GLU A 103 2.01 -13.26 8.61
C GLU A 103 1.95 -11.75 8.32
N ARG A 104 2.51 -11.31 7.19
CA ARG A 104 2.43 -9.90 6.80
C ARG A 104 1.16 -9.60 6.00
N ILE A 105 0.85 -8.32 5.96
CA ILE A 105 -0.13 -7.72 5.06
C ILE A 105 0.59 -6.67 4.24
N ILE A 106 0.14 -6.51 3.00
CA ILE A 106 0.46 -5.32 2.21
C ILE A 106 -0.81 -4.52 2.05
N PHE A 107 -0.70 -3.21 2.23
CA PHE A 107 -1.85 -2.33 2.24
C PHE A 107 -1.56 -0.98 1.63
N MET A 108 -2.63 -0.27 1.27
CA MET A 108 -2.59 1.10 0.77
C MET A 108 -3.52 1.97 1.62
N VAL A 109 -3.01 3.10 2.09
CA VAL A 109 -3.77 4.13 2.84
C VAL A 109 -3.39 5.52 2.34
N LYS A 110 -4.08 6.57 2.81
CA LYS A 110 -3.61 7.96 2.60
C LYS A 110 -2.42 8.27 3.52
N GLY A 111 -1.54 9.18 3.11
CA GLY A 111 -0.34 9.56 3.85
C GLY A 111 -0.65 10.06 5.27
N ARG A 112 -1.64 10.96 5.40
CA ARG A 112 -2.16 11.39 6.71
C ARG A 112 -2.66 10.25 7.59
N THR A 113 -3.33 9.26 6.99
CA THR A 113 -3.83 8.08 7.70
C THR A 113 -2.66 7.21 8.16
N TYR A 114 -1.65 7.06 7.30
CA TYR A 114 -0.41 6.39 7.67
C TYR A 114 0.25 7.06 8.88
N LEU A 115 0.39 8.38 8.86
CA LEU A 115 0.99 9.13 9.96
C LEU A 115 0.19 9.02 11.26
N LYS A 116 -1.15 9.01 11.19
CA LYS A 116 -2.00 8.88 12.37
C LYS A 116 -1.88 7.51 13.05
N TYR A 117 -1.89 6.42 12.28
CA TYR A 117 -2.06 5.07 12.82
C TYR A 117 -0.81 4.19 12.80
N PHE A 118 0.18 4.52 11.96
CA PHE A 118 1.33 3.65 11.68
C PHE A 118 2.69 4.34 11.92
N SER A 119 2.71 5.64 12.24
CA SER A 119 3.98 6.33 12.57
C SER A 119 4.60 5.91 13.90
N GLY A 120 3.80 5.36 14.83
CA GLY A 120 4.17 5.09 16.23
C GLY A 120 4.85 3.76 16.54
N GLY A 121 5.31 2.98 15.55
CA GLY A 121 6.00 1.71 15.81
C GLY A 121 7.18 1.49 14.89
N GLY A 122 8.40 1.54 15.45
CA GLY A 122 9.60 0.90 14.92
C GLY A 122 9.72 -0.50 15.50
#